data_AF-A0A0J6B8D0-F1
#
_entry.id   AF-A0A0J6B8D0-F1
#
_cell.length_a   1.000
_cell.length_b   1.000
_cell.length_c   1.000
_cell.angle_alpha   90.00
_cell.angle_beta   90.00
_cell.angle_gamma   90.00
#
_symmetry.space_group_name_H-M   'P 1'
#
loop_
_entity.id
_entity.type
_entity.pdbx_description
1 polymer ?
#
loop_
_entity_poly.entity_id
_entity_poly.type
_entity_poly.pdbx_seq_one_letter_code
_entity_poly.pdbx_strand_id
1 'polypeptide(L)'
;MQLRHVINLHKGATPVVVAALMGIYGNGSVAAWVYLALHGTYGLLWLLKDWIYPDRQWQQPVGWGMAIAGLLVLALYWLAPFLLISSGVEVPAPIVAGAVALNIFGVFLHYVSDAQKYYTLRYHKGLIDEGLFARSRNTNYLGELLIYGSFALLSMHWQPFVVLAGFFFAVFLPNMRRKDESLSRYDDFEAYRERSGLLLPKLGSRG
;
A
#
# COMPACT_ATOMS: atom_id res chain seq x y z
N MET A 1 -0.74 -22.70 5.79
CA MET A 1 -0.18 -21.49 5.14
C MET A 1 -1.03 -20.29 5.52
N GLN A 2 -0.45 -19.10 5.67
CA GLN A 2 -1.16 -17.86 6.02
C GLN A 2 -1.09 -16.86 4.87
N LEU A 3 -2.06 -15.94 4.80
CA LEU A 3 -2.13 -14.92 3.74
C LEU A 3 -0.86 -14.07 3.66
N ARG A 4 -0.23 -13.75 4.80
CA ARG A 4 1.04 -13.02 4.87
C ARG A 4 2.16 -13.71 4.09
N HIS A 5 2.19 -15.04 3.99
CA HIS A 5 3.25 -15.73 3.25
C HIS A 5 3.16 -15.43 1.76
N VAL A 6 1.94 -15.33 1.23
CA VAL A 6 1.67 -14.97 -0.17
C VAL A 6 2.09 -13.52 -0.43
N ILE A 7 1.69 -12.60 0.47
CA ILE A 7 2.04 -11.19 0.35
C ILE A 7 3.56 -11.00 0.47
N ASN A 8 4.18 -11.59 1.48
CA ASN A 8 5.61 -11.49 1.74
C ASN A 8 6.43 -12.08 0.58
N LEU A 9 5.99 -13.20 -0.01
CA LEU A 9 6.64 -13.76 -1.19
C LEU A 9 6.66 -12.75 -2.34
N HIS A 10 5.51 -12.14 -2.67
CA HIS A 10 5.44 -11.10 -3.70
C HIS A 10 6.34 -9.90 -3.36
N LYS A 11 6.26 -9.38 -2.13
CA LYS A 11 7.02 -8.19 -1.69
C LYS A 11 8.54 -8.46 -1.71
N GLY A 12 8.97 -9.63 -1.25
CA GLY A 12 10.38 -10.04 -1.28
C GLY A 12 10.89 -10.36 -2.68
N ALA A 13 10.06 -10.90 -3.56
CA ALA A 13 10.42 -11.17 -4.95
C ALA A 13 10.50 -9.90 -5.80
N THR A 14 9.77 -8.84 -5.44
CA THR A 14 9.67 -7.60 -6.22
C THR A 14 11.03 -6.99 -6.63
N PRO A 15 12.01 -6.74 -5.73
CA PRO A 15 13.30 -6.19 -6.16
C PRO A 15 14.03 -7.10 -7.15
N VAL A 16 13.93 -8.44 -6.98
CA VAL A 16 14.54 -9.42 -7.89
C VAL A 16 13.86 -9.37 -9.26
N VAL A 17 12.52 -9.34 -9.30
CA VAL A 17 11.75 -9.25 -10.55
C VAL A 17 12.07 -7.96 -11.31
N VAL A 18 12.10 -6.82 -10.61
CA VAL A 18 12.41 -5.53 -11.24
C VAL A 18 13.85 -5.52 -11.77
N ALA A 19 14.83 -5.99 -11.00
CA ALA A 19 16.22 -6.08 -11.46
C ALA A 19 16.37 -7.06 -12.65
N ALA A 20 15.66 -8.19 -12.63
CA ALA A 20 15.65 -9.15 -13.74
C ALA A 20 15.06 -8.51 -15.01
N LEU A 21 13.98 -7.76 -14.90
CA LEU A 21 13.42 -7.00 -16.04
C LEU A 21 14.46 -6.02 -16.59
N MET A 22 15.17 -5.27 -15.74
CA MET A 22 16.21 -4.34 -16.18
C MET A 22 17.32 -5.07 -16.95
N GLY A 23 17.75 -6.25 -16.49
CA GLY A 23 18.74 -7.08 -17.17
C GLY A 23 18.26 -7.65 -18.50
N ILE A 24 17.03 -8.19 -18.53
CA ILE A 24 16.44 -8.81 -19.73
C ILE A 24 16.24 -7.78 -20.84
N TYR A 25 15.76 -6.59 -20.51
CA TYR A 25 15.48 -5.52 -21.48
C TYR A 25 16.65 -4.55 -21.68
N GLY A 26 17.77 -4.73 -20.96
CA GLY A 26 18.94 -3.86 -21.05
C GLY A 26 18.67 -2.40 -20.65
N ASN A 27 17.64 -2.14 -19.84
CA ASN A 27 17.22 -0.79 -19.49
C ASN A 27 17.73 -0.39 -18.10
N GLY A 28 18.85 0.34 -18.09
CA GLY A 28 19.47 0.93 -16.91
C GLY A 28 19.18 2.42 -16.71
N SER A 29 18.07 2.93 -17.26
CA SER A 29 17.69 4.35 -17.12
C SER A 29 17.54 4.77 -15.67
N VAL A 30 17.66 6.09 -15.41
CA VAL A 30 17.43 6.66 -14.07
C VAL A 30 16.03 6.30 -13.55
N ALA A 31 15.01 6.33 -14.41
CA ALA A 31 13.65 5.97 -14.03
C ALA A 31 13.53 4.51 -13.59
N ALA A 32 14.20 3.57 -14.28
CA ALA A 32 14.22 2.15 -13.88
C ALA A 32 14.88 1.95 -12.50
N TRP A 33 16.01 2.62 -12.25
CA TRP A 33 16.67 2.60 -10.93
C TRP A 33 15.83 3.23 -9.83
N VAL A 34 15.17 4.35 -10.10
CA VAL A 34 14.24 4.97 -9.15
C VAL A 34 13.07 4.03 -8.88
N TYR A 35 12.52 3.39 -9.90
CA TYR A 35 11.43 2.42 -9.73
C TYR A 35 11.87 1.24 -8.83
N LEU A 36 13.04 0.67 -9.11
CA LEU A 36 13.63 -0.39 -8.27
C LEU A 36 13.82 0.07 -6.83
N ALA A 37 14.35 1.28 -6.63
CA ALA A 37 14.56 1.85 -5.30
C ALA A 37 13.23 2.04 -4.54
N LEU A 38 12.19 2.57 -5.20
CA LEU A 38 10.91 2.81 -4.54
C LEU A 38 10.13 1.50 -4.28
N HIS A 39 9.90 0.68 -5.31
CA HIS A 39 9.09 -0.55 -5.18
C HIS A 39 9.84 -1.66 -4.44
N GLY A 40 11.15 -1.81 -4.71
CA GLY A 40 12.01 -2.78 -4.02
C GLY A 40 12.15 -2.47 -2.54
N THR A 41 12.47 -1.22 -2.18
CA THR A 41 12.57 -0.83 -0.76
C THR A 41 11.22 -0.95 -0.05
N TYR A 42 10.11 -0.54 -0.69
CA TYR A 42 8.78 -0.77 -0.11
C TYR A 42 8.52 -2.26 0.16
N GLY A 43 8.91 -3.15 -0.76
CA GLY A 43 8.85 -4.59 -0.56
C GLY A 43 9.65 -5.07 0.66
N LEU A 44 10.88 -4.60 0.82
CA LEU A 44 11.74 -4.95 1.97
C LEU A 44 11.22 -4.38 3.29
N LEU A 45 10.77 -3.13 3.30
CA LEU A 45 10.16 -2.50 4.48
C LEU A 45 8.88 -3.21 4.90
N TRP A 46 8.12 -3.77 3.95
CA TRP A 46 6.96 -4.59 4.26
C TRP A 46 7.35 -5.84 5.05
N LEU A 47 8.39 -6.56 4.61
CA LEU A 47 8.89 -7.73 5.33
C LEU A 47 9.37 -7.38 6.73
N LEU A 48 10.08 -6.25 6.85
CA LEU A 48 10.54 -5.75 8.14
C LEU A 48 9.36 -5.42 9.08
N LYS A 49 8.34 -4.73 8.57
CA LYS A 49 7.10 -4.45 9.30
C LYS A 49 6.41 -5.73 9.77
N ASP A 50 6.24 -6.72 8.90
CA ASP A 50 5.57 -7.99 9.27
C ASP A 50 6.35 -8.73 10.38
N TRP A 51 7.67 -8.55 10.44
CA TRP A 51 8.50 -9.10 11.51
C TRP A 51 8.41 -8.32 12.82
N ILE A 52 8.41 -6.97 12.79
CA ILE A 52 8.45 -6.12 14.00
C ILE A 52 7.06 -5.90 14.61
N TYR A 53 6.06 -5.54 13.80
CA TYR A 53 4.70 -5.23 14.22
C TYR A 53 3.67 -5.86 13.26
N PRO A 54 3.50 -7.20 13.30
CA PRO A 54 2.64 -7.92 12.37
C PRO A 54 1.17 -7.51 12.46
N ASP A 55 0.48 -7.51 11.32
CA ASP A 55 -0.96 -7.30 11.27
C ASP A 55 -1.71 -8.65 11.31
N ARG A 56 -2.63 -8.77 12.28
CA ARG A 56 -3.45 -9.98 12.47
C ARG A 56 -4.35 -10.30 11.27
N GLN A 57 -4.70 -9.30 10.46
CA GLN A 57 -5.46 -9.50 9.23
C GLN A 57 -4.74 -10.43 8.24
N TRP A 58 -3.40 -10.37 8.20
CA TRP A 58 -2.60 -11.17 7.26
C TRP A 58 -2.22 -12.54 7.81
N GLN A 59 -2.44 -12.80 9.11
CA GLN A 59 -2.14 -14.08 9.75
C GLN A 59 -3.25 -15.12 9.60
N GLN A 60 -4.32 -14.80 8.87
CA GLN A 60 -5.42 -15.72 8.63
C GLN A 60 -4.96 -16.89 7.76
N PRO A 61 -5.37 -18.14 8.09
CA PRO A 61 -5.04 -19.30 7.28
C PRO A 61 -5.72 -19.21 5.92
N VAL A 62 -5.03 -19.67 4.88
CA VAL A 62 -5.55 -19.73 3.52
C VAL A 62 -5.25 -21.09 2.90
N GLY A 63 -6.21 -21.59 2.11
CA GLY A 63 -6.01 -22.78 1.29
C GLY A 63 -5.11 -22.49 0.08
N TRP A 64 -4.54 -23.53 -0.52
CA TRP A 64 -3.62 -23.42 -1.65
C TRP A 64 -4.21 -22.68 -2.85
N GLY A 65 -5.49 -22.93 -3.19
CA GLY A 65 -6.16 -22.24 -4.30
C GLY A 65 -6.24 -20.73 -4.09
N MET A 66 -6.65 -20.29 -2.89
CA MET A 66 -6.68 -18.86 -2.55
C MET A 66 -5.29 -18.24 -2.50
N ALA A 67 -4.27 -19.00 -2.08
CA ALA A 67 -2.90 -18.51 -2.07
C ALA A 67 -2.33 -18.30 -3.47
N ILE A 68 -2.56 -19.23 -4.40
CA ILE A 68 -2.16 -19.10 -5.80
C ILE A 68 -2.89 -17.91 -6.44
N ALA A 69 -4.22 -17.84 -6.28
CA ALA A 69 -5.01 -16.73 -6.79
C ALA A 69 -4.53 -15.38 -6.21
N GLY A 70 -4.24 -15.33 -4.91
CA GLY A 70 -3.69 -14.15 -4.26
C GLY A 70 -2.33 -13.73 -4.82
N LEU A 71 -1.43 -14.68 -5.08
CA LEU A 71 -0.14 -14.39 -5.69
C LEU A 71 -0.29 -13.84 -7.11
N LEU A 72 -1.16 -14.44 -7.93
CA LEU A 72 -1.44 -14.00 -9.29
C LEU A 72 -2.05 -12.59 -9.32
N VAL A 73 -3.00 -12.31 -8.41
CA VAL A 73 -3.60 -10.98 -8.27
C VAL A 73 -2.54 -9.96 -7.84
N LEU A 74 -1.68 -10.29 -6.86
CA LEU A 74 -0.58 -9.41 -6.46
C LEU A 74 0.43 -9.18 -7.59
N ALA A 75 0.73 -10.20 -8.40
CA ALA A 75 1.65 -10.09 -9.53
C ALA A 75 1.18 -9.07 -10.59
N LEU A 76 -0.10 -8.67 -10.60
CA LEU A 76 -0.58 -7.56 -11.43
C LEU A 76 0.14 -6.24 -11.12
N TYR A 77 0.67 -6.06 -9.90
CA TYR A 77 1.50 -4.90 -9.56
C TYR A 77 2.87 -4.88 -10.27
N TRP A 78 3.31 -6.01 -10.82
CA TRP A 78 4.50 -6.07 -11.68
C TRP A 78 4.25 -5.61 -13.12
N LEU A 79 3.01 -5.23 -13.46
CA LEU A 79 2.70 -4.59 -14.74
C LEU A 79 3.38 -3.22 -14.88
N ALA A 80 3.40 -2.41 -13.82
CA ALA A 80 4.03 -1.09 -13.84
C ALA A 80 5.55 -1.12 -14.13
N PRO A 81 6.39 -1.91 -13.43
CA PRO A 81 7.81 -2.00 -13.77
C PRO A 81 8.02 -2.64 -15.13
N PHE A 82 7.20 -3.65 -15.50
CA PHE A 82 7.28 -4.28 -16.81
C PHE A 82 7.12 -3.25 -17.93
N LEU A 83 6.07 -2.43 -17.90
CA LEU A 83 5.80 -1.41 -18.92
C LEU A 83 6.88 -0.32 -18.96
N LEU A 84 7.31 0.18 -17.79
CA LEU A 84 8.39 1.16 -17.72
C LEU A 84 9.69 0.63 -18.35
N ILE A 85 10.10 -0.57 -17.93
CA ILE A 85 11.42 -1.11 -18.24
C ILE A 85 11.46 -1.63 -19.68
N SER A 86 10.43 -2.36 -20.12
CA SER A 86 10.39 -2.93 -21.47
C SER A 86 10.20 -1.90 -22.57
N SER A 87 9.52 -0.78 -22.31
CA SER A 87 9.29 0.27 -23.32
C SER A 87 10.50 1.16 -23.55
N GLY A 88 11.41 1.29 -22.56
CA GLY A 88 12.52 2.22 -22.64
C GLY A 88 12.09 3.69 -22.59
N VAL A 89 10.85 3.99 -22.18
CA VAL A 89 10.31 5.34 -22.19
C VAL A 89 11.10 6.27 -21.26
N GLU A 90 11.45 7.45 -21.76
CA GLU A 90 12.06 8.48 -20.93
C GLU A 90 11.00 9.14 -20.05
N VAL A 91 11.25 9.12 -18.74
CA VAL A 91 10.35 9.74 -17.75
C VAL A 91 10.86 11.15 -17.43
N PRO A 92 10.06 12.21 -17.67
CA PRO A 92 10.45 13.58 -17.35
C PRO A 92 10.83 13.75 -15.88
N ALA A 93 11.89 14.52 -15.61
CA ALA A 93 12.39 14.74 -14.25
C ALA A 93 11.33 15.24 -13.25
N PRO A 94 10.39 16.15 -13.60
CA PRO A 94 9.31 16.54 -12.69
C PRO A 94 8.39 15.38 -12.29
N ILE A 95 8.14 14.42 -13.20
CA ILE A 95 7.34 13.23 -12.91
C ILE A 95 8.09 12.29 -11.96
N VAL A 96 9.40 12.11 -12.18
CA VAL A 96 10.26 11.33 -11.27
C VAL A 96 10.24 11.94 -9.86
N ALA A 97 10.44 13.26 -9.75
CA ALA A 97 10.42 13.97 -8.48
C ALA A 97 9.04 13.86 -7.79
N GLY A 98 7.96 14.03 -8.55
CA GLY A 98 6.59 13.88 -8.05
C GLY A 98 6.30 12.46 -7.54
N ALA A 99 6.74 11.43 -8.27
CA ALA A 99 6.59 10.04 -7.84
C ALA A 99 7.38 9.75 -6.55
N VAL A 100 8.62 10.25 -6.43
CA VAL A 100 9.41 10.10 -5.20
C VAL A 100 8.71 10.77 -4.03
N ALA A 101 8.25 12.02 -4.18
CA ALA A 101 7.53 12.73 -3.12
C ALA A 101 6.24 11.99 -2.71
N LEU A 102 5.46 11.55 -3.69
CA LEU A 102 4.22 10.79 -3.47
C LEU A 102 4.50 9.49 -2.73
N ASN A 103 5.57 8.78 -3.08
CA ASN A 103 5.99 7.56 -2.42
C ASN A 103 6.38 7.81 -0.96
N ILE A 104 7.18 8.85 -0.67
CA ILE A 104 7.62 9.20 0.68
C ILE A 104 6.41 9.51 1.58
N PHE A 105 5.47 10.34 1.12
CA PHE A 105 4.24 10.60 1.86
C PHE A 105 3.42 9.32 2.05
N GLY A 106 3.33 8.49 1.01
CA GLY A 106 2.65 7.21 1.08
C GLY A 106 3.25 6.26 2.12
N VAL A 107 4.57 6.12 2.15
CA VAL A 107 5.32 5.34 3.14
C VAL A 107 5.09 5.86 4.55
N PHE A 108 5.19 7.18 4.75
CA PHE A 108 4.90 7.81 6.05
C PHE A 108 3.47 7.47 6.52
N LEU A 109 2.46 7.72 5.69
CA LEU A 109 1.08 7.45 6.07
C LEU A 109 0.82 5.96 6.29
N HIS A 110 1.38 5.08 5.47
CA HIS A 110 1.20 3.64 5.57
C HIS A 110 1.83 3.06 6.85
N TYR A 111 3.15 3.15 6.98
CA TYR A 111 3.87 2.45 8.03
C TYR A 111 3.65 3.09 9.41
N VAL A 112 3.60 4.42 9.49
CA VAL A 112 3.43 5.09 10.79
C VAL A 112 2.03 4.85 11.34
N SER A 113 0.99 4.85 10.49
CA SER A 113 -0.38 4.56 10.97
C SER A 113 -0.54 3.09 11.38
N ASP A 114 0.08 2.15 10.68
CA ASP A 114 0.07 0.74 11.11
C ASP A 114 0.87 0.51 12.40
N ALA A 115 2.00 1.20 12.59
CA ALA A 115 2.75 1.16 13.85
C ALA A 115 1.94 1.77 15.00
N GLN A 116 1.35 2.96 14.81
CA GLN A 116 0.45 3.58 15.79
C GLN A 116 -0.67 2.59 16.15
N LYS A 117 -1.36 2.02 15.16
CA LYS A 117 -2.43 1.03 15.37
C LYS A 117 -1.96 -0.17 16.19
N TYR A 118 -0.83 -0.76 15.81
CA TYR A 118 -0.31 -1.97 16.46
C TYR A 118 0.04 -1.71 17.93
N TYR A 119 0.83 -0.68 18.21
CA TYR A 119 1.28 -0.40 19.56
C TYR A 119 0.14 0.15 20.44
N THR A 120 -0.75 1.00 19.91
CA THR A 120 -1.94 1.43 20.67
C THR A 120 -2.78 0.23 21.08
N LEU A 121 -3.15 -0.65 20.16
CA LEU A 121 -4.00 -1.82 20.49
C LEU A 121 -3.30 -2.87 21.35
N ARG A 122 -1.97 -2.89 21.38
CA ARG A 122 -1.19 -3.75 22.27
C ARG A 122 -1.38 -3.36 23.74
N TYR A 123 -1.46 -2.06 24.03
CA TYR A 123 -1.55 -1.55 25.41
C TYR A 123 -2.97 -1.13 25.79
N HIS A 124 -3.75 -0.63 24.85
CA HIS A 124 -5.12 -0.12 25.05
C HIS A 124 -6.03 -0.59 23.91
N LYS A 125 -6.86 -1.59 24.19
CA LYS A 125 -7.87 -2.06 23.24
C LYS A 125 -9.02 -1.05 23.21
N GLY A 126 -9.36 -0.54 22.03
CA GLY A 126 -10.45 0.43 21.91
C GLY A 126 -10.51 1.05 20.52
N LEU A 127 -11.33 2.10 20.41
CA LEU A 127 -11.34 2.99 19.26
C LEU A 127 -10.02 3.79 19.23
N ILE A 128 -9.45 3.98 18.03
CA ILE A 128 -8.29 4.85 17.82
C ILE A 128 -8.76 6.03 16.99
N ASP A 129 -8.81 7.19 17.62
CA ASP A 129 -9.32 8.44 17.06
C ASP A 129 -8.37 9.63 17.28
N GLU A 130 -7.10 9.32 17.55
CA GLU A 130 -6.00 10.28 17.71
C GLU A 130 -4.90 10.10 16.63
N GLY A 131 -3.95 11.03 16.61
CA GLY A 131 -2.78 10.97 15.72
C GLY A 131 -3.18 10.87 14.24
N LEU A 132 -2.59 9.92 13.51
CA LEU A 132 -2.87 9.72 12.09
C LEU A 132 -4.30 9.26 11.81
N PHE A 133 -5.02 8.73 12.80
CA PHE A 133 -6.41 8.30 12.64
C PHE A 133 -7.43 9.41 12.95
N ALA A 134 -7.02 10.50 13.60
CA ALA A 134 -7.93 11.54 14.08
C ALA A 134 -8.84 12.14 12.98
N ARG A 135 -8.33 12.24 11.76
CA ARG A 135 -9.02 12.87 10.62
C ARG A 135 -9.33 11.91 9.48
N SER A 136 -8.70 10.75 9.44
CA SER A 136 -8.95 9.70 8.45
C SER A 136 -8.97 8.35 9.13
N ARG A 137 -10.06 7.61 8.93
CA ARG A 137 -10.19 6.29 9.53
C ARG A 137 -9.24 5.29 8.89
N ASN A 138 -8.81 5.49 7.65
CA ASN A 138 -8.05 4.51 6.87
C ASN A 138 -6.76 5.11 6.27
N THR A 139 -5.99 5.82 7.10
CA THR A 139 -4.73 6.46 6.72
C THR A 139 -3.72 5.48 6.11
N ASN A 140 -3.68 4.24 6.59
CA ASN A 140 -2.82 3.20 6.04
C ASN A 140 -3.15 2.87 4.58
N TYR A 141 -4.44 2.76 4.23
CA TYR A 141 -4.90 2.53 2.86
C TYR A 141 -4.65 3.75 1.96
N LEU A 142 -4.79 4.98 2.49
CA LEU A 142 -4.38 6.18 1.76
C LEU A 142 -2.89 6.12 1.44
N GLY A 143 -2.06 5.76 2.41
CA GLY A 143 -0.63 5.57 2.21
C GLY A 143 -0.32 4.55 1.10
N GLU A 144 -0.98 3.38 1.11
CA GLU A 144 -0.80 2.38 0.05
C GLU A 144 -1.21 2.90 -1.33
N LEU A 145 -2.30 3.65 -1.44
CA LEU A 145 -2.72 4.26 -2.70
C LEU A 145 -1.69 5.25 -3.25
N LEU A 146 -1.05 6.04 -2.39
CA LEU A 146 0.01 6.97 -2.82
C LEU A 146 1.27 6.20 -3.27
N ILE A 147 1.67 5.15 -2.54
CA ILE A 147 2.80 4.28 -2.91
C ILE A 147 2.56 3.64 -4.28
N TYR A 148 1.43 2.98 -4.48
CA TYR A 148 1.14 2.33 -5.77
C TYR A 148 0.81 3.34 -6.87
N GLY A 149 0.26 4.51 -6.51
CA GLY A 149 0.08 5.63 -7.42
C GLY A 149 1.40 6.17 -7.96
N SER A 150 2.45 6.23 -7.12
CA SER A 150 3.78 6.65 -7.57
C SER A 150 4.38 5.68 -8.58
N PHE A 151 4.15 4.38 -8.38
CA PHE A 151 4.58 3.34 -9.31
C PHE A 151 3.84 3.43 -10.64
N ALA A 152 2.51 3.57 -10.60
CA ALA A 152 1.70 3.75 -11.79
C ALA A 152 2.11 5.02 -12.56
N LEU A 153 2.39 6.11 -11.87
CA LEU A 153 2.87 7.36 -12.46
C LEU A 153 4.20 7.18 -13.21
N LEU A 154 5.17 6.50 -12.60
CA LEU A 154 6.46 6.23 -13.24
C LEU A 154 6.35 5.34 -14.48
N SER A 155 5.32 4.49 -14.57
CA SER A 155 5.15 3.61 -15.72
C SER A 155 4.82 4.32 -17.02
N MET A 156 4.46 5.62 -16.96
CA MET A 156 3.99 6.42 -18.10
C MET A 156 2.87 5.72 -18.89
N HIS A 157 2.06 4.90 -18.21
CA HIS A 157 1.01 4.11 -18.81
C HIS A 157 -0.26 4.09 -17.94
N TRP A 158 -1.42 4.02 -18.57
CA TRP A 158 -2.71 4.07 -17.87
C TRP A 158 -3.09 2.74 -17.21
N GLN A 159 -2.66 1.59 -17.77
CA GLN A 159 -3.07 0.26 -17.28
C GLN A 159 -2.77 0.01 -15.79
N PRO A 160 -1.59 0.40 -15.24
CA PRO A 160 -1.35 0.28 -13.80
C PRO A 160 -2.35 1.04 -12.91
N PHE A 161 -2.90 2.16 -13.38
CA PHE A 161 -3.97 2.85 -12.65
C PHE A 161 -5.26 2.03 -12.62
N VAL A 162 -5.57 1.27 -13.67
CA VAL A 162 -6.72 0.36 -13.69
C VAL A 162 -6.52 -0.81 -12.74
N VAL A 163 -5.31 -1.37 -12.67
CA VAL A 163 -4.95 -2.38 -11.66
C VAL A 163 -5.15 -1.81 -10.25
N LEU A 164 -4.61 -0.62 -9.98
CA LEU A 164 -4.74 0.05 -8.69
C LEU A 164 -6.21 0.34 -8.32
N ALA A 165 -7.01 0.81 -9.27
CA ALA A 165 -8.45 1.02 -9.08
C ALA A 165 -9.17 -0.31 -8.78
N GLY A 166 -8.80 -1.39 -9.47
CA GLY A 166 -9.31 -2.73 -9.20
C GLY A 166 -9.06 -3.18 -7.76
N PHE A 167 -7.82 -3.04 -7.27
CA PHE A 167 -7.49 -3.32 -5.87
C PHE A 167 -8.26 -2.42 -4.89
N PHE A 168 -8.42 -1.14 -5.22
CA PHE A 168 -9.17 -0.22 -4.38
C PHE A 168 -10.62 -0.66 -4.21
N PHE A 169 -11.33 -0.93 -5.31
CA PHE A 169 -12.75 -1.28 -5.25
C PHE A 169 -13.00 -2.71 -4.78
N ALA A 170 -12.13 -3.66 -5.12
CA ALA A 170 -12.33 -5.06 -4.78
C ALA A 170 -11.80 -5.43 -3.38
N VAL A 171 -10.78 -4.72 -2.87
CA VAL A 171 -10.11 -5.07 -1.62
C VAL A 171 -10.18 -3.94 -0.60
N PHE A 172 -9.71 -2.74 -0.95
CA PHE A 172 -9.54 -1.69 0.06
C PHE A 172 -10.90 -1.18 0.56
N LEU A 173 -11.79 -0.78 -0.35
CA LEU A 173 -13.09 -0.21 0.00
C LEU A 173 -13.97 -1.19 0.80
N PRO A 174 -14.10 -2.48 0.43
CA PRO A 174 -14.82 -3.46 1.25
C PRO A 174 -14.19 -3.65 2.63
N ASN A 175 -12.86 -3.67 2.74
CA ASN A 175 -12.18 -3.78 4.04
C ASN A 175 -12.44 -2.55 4.92
N MET A 176 -12.38 -1.35 4.34
CA MET A 176 -12.66 -0.10 5.05
C MET A 176 -14.10 -0.08 5.59
N ARG A 177 -15.08 -0.53 4.81
CA ARG A 177 -16.49 -0.62 5.24
C ARG A 177 -16.70 -1.64 6.36
N ARG A 178 -16.17 -2.86 6.21
CA ARG A 178 -16.22 -3.88 7.27
C ARG A 178 -15.52 -3.42 8.55
N LYS A 179 -14.47 -2.61 8.42
CA LYS A 179 -13.83 -1.99 9.58
C LYS A 179 -14.75 -0.97 10.25
N ASP A 180 -15.37 -0.06 9.51
CA ASP A 180 -16.33 0.91 10.06
C ASP A 180 -17.51 0.18 10.75
N GLU A 181 -18.07 -0.88 10.14
CA GLU A 181 -19.11 -1.73 10.76
C GLU A 181 -18.64 -2.38 12.06
N SER A 182 -17.38 -2.82 12.11
CA SER A 182 -16.80 -3.35 13.34
C SER A 182 -16.70 -2.26 14.41
N LEU A 183 -16.25 -1.06 14.03
CA LEU A 183 -16.04 0.07 14.95
C LEU A 183 -17.35 0.67 15.47
N SER A 184 -18.50 0.48 14.80
CA SER A 184 -19.79 1.00 15.24
C SER A 184 -20.30 0.40 16.56
N ARG A 185 -19.60 -0.59 17.12
CA ARG A 185 -19.85 -1.11 18.48
C ARG A 185 -19.42 -0.16 19.61
N TYR A 186 -18.60 0.85 19.31
CA TYR A 186 -18.09 1.80 20.30
C TYR A 186 -19.00 3.03 20.35
N ASP A 187 -19.40 3.46 21.55
CA ASP A 187 -20.30 4.59 21.75
C ASP A 187 -19.78 5.89 21.11
N ASP A 188 -18.46 6.12 21.16
CA ASP A 188 -17.81 7.30 20.59
C ASP A 188 -17.64 7.27 19.05
N PHE A 189 -18.01 6.16 18.39
CA PHE A 189 -17.73 5.98 16.96
C PHE A 189 -18.48 6.98 16.06
N GLU A 190 -19.74 7.32 16.37
CA GLU A 190 -20.50 8.28 15.55
C GLU A 190 -19.87 9.68 15.61
N ALA A 191 -19.52 10.15 16.82
CA ALA A 191 -18.80 11.41 16.99
C ALA A 191 -17.42 11.40 16.28
N TYR A 192 -16.73 10.26 16.27
CA TYR A 192 -15.49 10.09 15.52
C TYR A 192 -15.71 10.11 14.00
N ARG A 193 -16.76 9.45 13.50
CA ARG A 193 -17.11 9.40 12.08
C ARG A 193 -17.50 10.77 11.53
N GLU A 194 -18.13 11.61 12.35
CA GLU A 194 -18.47 12.99 11.99
C GLU A 194 -17.23 13.85 11.75
N ARG A 195 -16.17 13.68 12.56
CA ARG A 195 -14.93 14.47 12.44
C ARG A 195 -13.83 13.84 11.57
N SER A 196 -14.00 12.58 11.14
CA SER A 196 -13.05 11.86 10.28
C SER A 196 -13.65 11.49 8.91
N GLY A 197 -12.82 11.43 7.88
CA GLY A 197 -13.19 10.87 6.58
C GLY A 197 -12.93 9.36 6.52
N LEU A 198 -13.56 8.66 5.57
CA LEU A 198 -13.32 7.23 5.39
C LEU A 198 -11.87 6.96 4.98
N LEU A 199 -11.38 7.68 3.96
CA LEU A 199 -10.03 7.52 3.40
C LEU A 199 -9.26 8.85 3.39
N LEU A 200 -9.85 9.89 2.81
CA LEU A 200 -9.26 11.22 2.80
C LEU A 200 -9.51 11.92 4.14
N PRO A 201 -8.53 12.68 4.66
CA PRO A 201 -8.69 13.39 5.92
C PRO A 201 -9.75 14.48 5.80
N LYS A 202 -10.63 14.61 6.81
CA LYS A 202 -11.52 15.78 6.91
C LYS A 202 -10.71 17.00 7.37
N LEU A 203 -10.63 17.99 6.50
CA LEU A 203 -10.06 19.31 6.80
C LEU A 203 -11.21 20.22 7.23
N GLY A 204 -11.34 20.55 8.53
CA GLY A 204 -12.24 21.64 8.94
C GLY A 204 -13.11 21.47 10.18
N SER A 205 -13.19 20.32 10.86
CA SER A 205 -13.86 20.30 12.17
C SER A 205 -12.87 20.71 13.26
N ARG A 206 -12.84 21.99 13.63
CA ARG A 206 -12.18 22.40 14.88
C ARG A 206 -12.83 21.59 16.01
N GLY A 207 -12.02 20.79 16.70
CA GLY A 207 -12.32 20.37 18.07
C GLY A 207 -11.84 21.47 18.99
#